data_AF-A4BKU5-F1
#
_entry.id   AF-A4BKU5-F1
#
_cell.length_a   1.000
_cell.length_b   1.000
_cell.length_c   1.000
_cell.angle_alpha   90.00
_cell.angle_beta   90.00
_cell.angle_gamma   90.00
#
_symmetry.space_group_name_H-M   'P 1'
#
loop_
_entity.id
_entity.type
_entity.pdbx_description
1 polymer ?
#
loop_
_entity_poly.entity_id
_entity_poly.type
_entity_poly.pdbx_seq_one_letter_code
_entity_poly.pdbx_strand_id
1 'polypeptide(L)'
;MEREFTNALSNTPLWRFALTVYPHHQQALLAWQDEAGANVNRLLLFAYCQRNRCNLAADGFESPALNRLEELIKRVRLVRKTQRGAARVSLKSFELELEGLHLQLLDTLAQWPSDGTDRHPPDVVITRYEVQLGIKKGALAPFIATLAN
;
A
#
# COMPACT_ATOMS: atom_id res chain seq x y z
N MET A 1 -10.84 18.25 13.93
CA MET A 1 -9.68 17.35 14.07
C MET A 1 -9.83 16.01 13.36
N GLU A 2 -10.63 15.03 13.83
CA GLU A 2 -10.78 13.71 13.14
C GLU A 2 -11.17 13.85 11.66
N ARG A 3 -12.20 14.64 11.35
CA ARG A 3 -12.67 14.88 9.95
C ARG A 3 -11.70 15.68 9.09
N GLU A 4 -10.85 16.51 9.68
CA GLU A 4 -9.86 17.31 8.94
C GLU A 4 -8.65 16.47 8.54
N PHE A 5 -8.24 15.53 9.40
CA PHE A 5 -7.20 14.56 9.07
C PHE A 5 -7.64 13.65 7.92
N THR A 6 -8.89 13.17 7.94
CA THR A 6 -9.47 12.39 6.81
C THR A 6 -9.55 13.21 5.51
N ASN A 7 -9.82 14.52 5.59
CA ASN A 7 -9.91 15.42 4.42
C ASN A 7 -8.55 15.76 3.81
N ALA A 8 -7.49 15.89 4.63
CA ALA A 8 -6.13 16.08 4.13
C ALA A 8 -5.57 14.80 3.49
N LEU A 9 -5.87 13.64 4.09
CA LEU A 9 -5.51 12.30 3.57
C LEU A 9 -6.18 11.98 2.23
N SER A 10 -7.40 12.43 2.02
CA SER A 10 -8.24 12.04 0.87
C SER A 10 -7.94 12.78 -0.44
N ASN A 11 -6.98 13.71 -0.43
CA ASN A 11 -6.70 14.56 -1.58
C ASN A 11 -5.41 14.25 -2.34
N THR A 12 -4.66 13.22 -1.94
CA THR A 12 -3.46 12.83 -2.70
C THR A 12 -3.83 12.17 -4.03
N PRO A 13 -2.98 12.31 -5.07
CA PRO A 13 -3.17 11.61 -6.34
C PRO A 13 -3.30 10.09 -6.16
N LEU A 14 -2.46 9.49 -5.32
CA LEU A 14 -2.51 8.07 -5.01
C LEU A 14 -3.83 7.67 -4.31
N TRP A 15 -4.35 8.51 -3.40
CA TRP A 15 -5.64 8.25 -2.76
C TRP A 15 -6.80 8.23 -3.76
N ARG A 16 -6.86 9.24 -4.66
CA ARG A 16 -7.90 9.30 -5.70
C ARG A 16 -7.83 8.11 -6.65
N PHE A 17 -6.60 7.69 -7.00
CA PHE A 17 -6.38 6.47 -7.76
C PHE A 17 -6.90 5.23 -7.00
N ALA A 18 -6.54 5.08 -5.73
CA ALA A 18 -6.99 3.97 -4.89
C ALA A 18 -8.53 3.89 -4.78
N LEU A 19 -9.21 5.03 -4.61
CA LEU A 19 -10.68 5.08 -4.58
C LEU A 19 -11.33 4.61 -5.88
N THR A 20 -10.65 4.80 -7.01
CA THR A 20 -11.14 4.37 -8.32
C THR A 20 -10.88 2.88 -8.54
N VAL A 21 -9.70 2.40 -8.18
CA VAL A 21 -9.26 1.02 -8.49
C VAL A 21 -9.76 0.01 -7.47
N TYR A 22 -9.70 0.32 -6.17
CA TYR A 22 -9.97 -0.64 -5.11
C TYR A 22 -11.34 -1.32 -5.22
N PRO A 23 -12.48 -0.61 -5.45
CA PRO A 23 -13.80 -1.26 -5.50
C PRO A 23 -13.93 -2.32 -6.59
N HIS A 24 -13.25 -2.13 -7.74
CA HIS A 24 -13.32 -3.06 -8.87
C HIS A 24 -12.42 -4.29 -8.70
N HIS A 25 -11.40 -4.19 -7.84
CA HIS A 25 -10.40 -5.25 -7.63
C HIS A 25 -10.33 -5.74 -6.18
N GLN A 26 -11.29 -5.36 -5.34
CA GLN A 26 -11.27 -5.58 -3.89
C GLN A 26 -11.00 -7.04 -3.53
N GLN A 27 -11.73 -7.98 -4.14
CA GLN A 27 -11.59 -9.40 -3.83
C GLN A 27 -10.17 -9.91 -4.14
N ALA A 28 -9.61 -9.54 -5.29
CA ALA A 28 -8.27 -9.95 -5.70
C ALA A 28 -7.18 -9.31 -4.82
N LEU A 29 -7.33 -8.02 -4.48
CA LEU A 29 -6.42 -7.32 -3.57
C LEU A 29 -6.41 -7.97 -2.17
N LEU A 30 -7.58 -8.36 -1.66
CA LEU A 30 -7.70 -9.04 -0.39
C LEU A 30 -7.13 -10.45 -0.44
N ALA A 31 -7.29 -11.19 -1.54
CA ALA A 31 -6.66 -12.50 -1.72
C ALA A 31 -5.13 -12.41 -1.66
N TRP A 32 -4.52 -11.47 -2.38
CA TRP A 32 -3.06 -11.23 -2.30
C TRP A 32 -2.60 -10.87 -0.87
N GLN A 33 -3.42 -10.12 -0.14
CA GLN A 33 -3.13 -9.78 1.24
C GLN A 33 -3.21 -10.97 2.18
N ASP A 34 -4.26 -11.79 2.08
CA ASP A 34 -4.49 -12.90 2.99
C ASP A 34 -3.60 -14.11 2.67
N GLU A 35 -3.32 -14.39 1.40
CA GLU A 35 -2.57 -15.57 0.95
C GLU A 35 -1.05 -15.34 0.92
N ALA A 36 -0.61 -14.19 0.41
CA ALA A 36 0.81 -13.88 0.24
C ALA A 36 1.32 -12.82 1.22
N GLY A 37 0.47 -12.30 2.11
CA GLY A 37 0.86 -11.25 3.05
C GLY A 37 1.10 -9.88 2.39
N ALA A 38 0.64 -9.70 1.15
CA ALA A 38 0.87 -8.46 0.41
C ALA A 38 0.14 -7.26 1.06
N ASN A 39 0.78 -6.10 0.99
CA ASN A 39 0.20 -4.86 1.44
C ASN A 39 -0.57 -4.21 0.29
N VAL A 40 -1.90 -4.13 0.43
CA VAL A 40 -2.82 -3.58 -0.58
C VAL A 40 -2.38 -2.19 -1.02
N ASN A 41 -1.96 -1.32 -0.09
CA ASN A 41 -1.53 0.04 -0.42
C ASN A 41 -0.25 0.06 -1.25
N ARG A 42 0.66 -0.91 -1.05
CA ARG A 42 1.84 -1.07 -1.93
C ARG A 42 1.43 -1.50 -3.34
N LEU A 43 0.52 -2.46 -3.46
CA LEU A 43 0.03 -2.92 -4.76
C LEU A 43 -0.63 -1.77 -5.54
N LEU A 44 -1.43 -0.96 -4.86
CA LEU A 44 -2.05 0.24 -5.44
C LEU A 44 -1.00 1.28 -5.84
N LEU A 45 0.04 1.51 -5.05
CA LEU A 45 1.14 2.39 -5.42
C LEU A 45 1.89 1.90 -6.67
N PHE A 46 2.20 0.60 -6.75
CA PHE A 46 2.87 0.04 -7.91
C PHE A 46 2.05 0.22 -9.18
N ALA A 47 0.74 -0.04 -9.10
CA ALA A 47 -0.18 0.17 -10.21
C ALA A 47 -0.27 1.66 -10.60
N TYR A 48 -0.37 2.55 -9.61
CA TYR A 48 -0.37 3.99 -9.83
C TYR A 48 0.90 4.43 -10.56
N CYS A 49 2.08 3.98 -10.13
CA CYS A 49 3.33 4.37 -10.79
C CYS A 49 3.54 3.73 -12.14
N GLN A 50 3.07 2.51 -12.35
CA GLN A 50 3.08 1.88 -13.67
C GLN A 50 2.20 2.68 -14.65
N ARG A 51 1.00 3.09 -14.24
CA ARG A 51 0.08 3.89 -15.07
C ARG A 51 0.66 5.27 -15.41
N ASN A 52 1.24 5.96 -14.43
CA ASN A 52 1.76 7.31 -14.60
C ASN A 52 3.23 7.38 -15.04
N ARG A 53 3.87 6.21 -15.27
CA ARG A 53 5.29 6.08 -15.59
C ARG A 53 6.21 6.80 -14.58
N CYS A 54 5.88 6.73 -13.28
CA CYS A 54 6.76 7.22 -12.22
C CYS A 54 7.75 6.17 -11.76
N ASN A 55 9.00 6.60 -11.58
CA ASN A 55 10.02 5.79 -10.92
C ASN A 55 9.92 5.94 -9.41
N LEU A 56 10.24 4.85 -8.73
CA LEU A 56 10.11 4.66 -7.30
C LEU A 56 11.51 4.68 -6.66
N ALA A 57 11.70 5.47 -5.60
CA ALA A 57 12.97 5.51 -4.87
C ALA A 57 13.18 4.17 -4.16
N ALA A 58 14.21 3.39 -4.51
CA ALA A 58 14.40 2.03 -3.98
C ALA A 58 14.38 1.99 -2.44
N ASP A 59 15.08 2.95 -1.83
CA ASP A 59 15.37 3.01 -0.40
C ASP A 59 14.14 3.50 0.38
N GLY A 60 13.23 4.24 -0.28
CA GLY A 60 11.96 4.66 0.31
C GLY A 60 11.09 3.46 0.71
N PHE A 61 11.15 2.35 -0.03
CA PHE A 61 10.38 1.14 0.23
C PHE A 61 10.93 0.28 1.37
N GLU A 62 12.16 0.55 1.79
CA GLU A 62 12.84 -0.10 2.91
C GLU A 62 12.94 0.81 4.14
N SER A 63 12.26 1.96 4.11
CA SER A 63 12.23 2.90 5.23
C SER A 63 11.81 2.21 6.54
N PRO A 64 12.60 2.31 7.62
CA PRO A 64 12.25 1.73 8.91
C PRO A 64 10.90 2.21 9.45
N ALA A 65 10.51 3.45 9.14
CA ALA A 65 9.22 4.00 9.54
C ALA A 65 8.05 3.29 8.83
N LEU A 66 8.20 3.05 7.52
CA LEU A 66 7.21 2.34 6.73
C LEU A 66 7.06 0.89 7.23
N ASN A 67 8.18 0.20 7.43
CA ASN A 67 8.19 -1.18 7.94
C ASN A 67 7.53 -1.31 9.33
N ARG A 68 7.80 -0.36 10.24
CA ARG A 68 7.15 -0.34 11.58
C ARG A 68 5.65 -0.10 11.49
N LEU A 69 5.21 0.77 10.60
CA LEU A 69 3.78 1.05 10.39
C LEU A 69 3.07 -0.18 9.80
N GLU A 70 3.66 -0.86 8.82
CA GLU A 70 3.12 -2.09 8.26
C GLU A 70 3.00 -3.21 9.30
N GLU A 71 4.02 -3.37 10.14
CA GLU A 71 4.00 -4.33 11.24
C GLU A 71 2.90 -4.00 12.26
N LEU A 72 2.70 -2.72 12.58
CA LEU A 72 1.61 -2.28 13.45
C LEU A 72 0.24 -2.61 12.83
N ILE A 73 0.03 -2.33 11.54
CA ILE A 73 -1.21 -2.67 10.82
C ILE A 73 -1.47 -4.19 10.91
N LYS A 74 -0.44 -5.01 10.65
CA LYS A 74 -0.54 -6.47 10.76
C LYS A 74 -0.96 -6.92 12.16
N ARG A 75 -0.37 -6.35 13.21
CA ARG A 75 -0.71 -6.66 14.61
C ARG A 75 -2.14 -6.24 14.96
N VAL A 76 -2.55 -5.04 14.58
CA VAL A 76 -3.93 -4.55 14.80
C VAL A 76 -4.93 -5.48 14.10
N ARG A 77 -4.63 -5.89 12.87
CA ARG A 77 -5.46 -6.85 12.12
C ARG A 77 -5.56 -8.21 12.81
N LEU A 78 -4.44 -8.73 13.33
CA LEU A 78 -4.43 -9.99 14.08
C LEU A 78 -5.31 -9.91 15.33
N VAL A 79 -5.18 -8.83 16.11
CA VAL A 79 -6.02 -8.59 17.30
C VAL A 79 -7.48 -8.46 16.89
N ARG A 80 -7.80 -7.68 15.84
CA ARG A 80 -9.18 -7.53 15.35
C ARG A 80 -9.83 -8.87 14.96
N LYS A 81 -9.06 -9.80 14.38
CA LYS A 81 -9.56 -11.13 14.00
C LYS A 81 -10.04 -11.93 15.24
N THR A 82 -9.50 -11.68 16.43
CA THR A 82 -9.91 -12.37 17.68
C THR A 82 -11.02 -11.66 18.45
N GLN A 83 -11.28 -10.37 18.18
CA GLN A 83 -12.31 -9.59 18.88
C GLN A 83 -13.71 -9.72 18.26
N ARG A 84 -14.75 -9.40 19.06
CA ARG A 84 -16.16 -9.35 18.66
C ARG A 84 -16.82 -8.04 19.13
N GLY A 85 -18.02 -7.74 18.63
CA GLY A 85 -18.83 -6.59 19.05
C GLY A 85 -18.14 -5.24 18.83
N ALA A 86 -18.34 -4.30 19.77
CA ALA A 86 -17.83 -2.93 19.67
C ALA A 86 -16.30 -2.87 19.53
N ALA A 87 -15.55 -3.72 20.24
CA ALA A 87 -14.09 -3.77 20.14
C ALA A 87 -13.59 -4.08 18.73
N ARG A 88 -14.27 -4.99 18.02
CA ARG A 88 -13.95 -5.31 16.62
C ARG A 88 -14.18 -4.11 15.70
N VAL A 89 -15.26 -3.34 15.93
CA VAL A 89 -15.58 -2.14 15.14
C VAL A 89 -14.53 -1.07 15.37
N SER A 90 -14.18 -0.77 16.63
CA SER A 90 -13.15 0.22 16.97
C SER A 90 -11.78 -0.14 16.37
N LEU A 91 -11.37 -1.42 16.47
CA LEU A 91 -10.13 -1.87 15.85
C LEU A 91 -10.15 -1.80 14.33
N LYS A 92 -11.32 -1.96 13.69
CA LYS A 92 -11.43 -1.80 12.24
C LYS A 92 -11.26 -0.33 11.84
N SER A 93 -11.87 0.60 12.58
CA SER A 93 -11.67 2.03 12.35
C SER A 93 -10.21 2.43 12.52
N PHE A 94 -9.56 1.97 13.59
CA PHE A 94 -8.14 2.23 13.82
C PHE A 94 -7.23 1.63 12.75
N GLU A 95 -7.52 0.40 12.29
CA GLU A 95 -6.81 -0.20 11.15
C GLU A 95 -6.92 0.67 9.89
N LEU A 96 -8.11 1.19 9.59
CA LEU A 96 -8.34 2.06 8.42
C LEU A 96 -7.59 3.39 8.53
N GLU A 97 -7.47 3.97 9.74
CA GLU A 97 -6.68 5.17 9.96
C GLU A 97 -5.18 4.92 9.71
N LEU A 98 -4.66 3.79 10.20
CA LEU A 98 -3.27 3.39 9.95
C LEU A 98 -3.03 3.11 8.47
N GLU A 99 -3.96 2.45 7.77
CA GLU A 99 -3.89 2.24 6.33
C GLU A 99 -3.91 3.58 5.57
N GLY A 100 -4.71 4.56 6.03
CA GLY A 100 -4.73 5.91 5.46
C GLY A 100 -3.39 6.62 5.62
N LEU A 101 -2.80 6.60 6.82
CA LEU A 101 -1.47 7.15 7.08
C LEU A 101 -0.40 6.47 6.21
N HIS A 102 -0.49 5.14 6.07
CA HIS A 102 0.44 4.38 5.23
C HIS A 102 0.36 4.81 3.77
N LEU A 103 -0.84 5.02 3.21
CA LEU A 103 -1.01 5.47 1.83
C LEU A 103 -0.45 6.89 1.63
N GLN A 104 -0.59 7.78 2.61
CA GLN A 104 -0.03 9.13 2.54
C GLN A 104 1.50 9.12 2.56
N LEU A 105 2.09 8.29 3.43
CA LEU A 105 3.54 8.13 3.48
C LEU A 105 4.07 7.59 2.15
N LEU A 106 3.40 6.58 1.59
CA LEU A 106 3.72 6.03 0.27
C LEU A 106 3.65 7.08 -0.85
N ASP A 107 2.59 7.91 -0.88
CA ASP A 107 2.46 9.00 -1.86
C ASP A 107 3.61 10.02 -1.73
N THR A 108 3.96 10.36 -0.48
CA THR A 108 5.07 11.27 -0.18
C THR A 108 6.39 10.71 -0.67
N LEU A 109 6.66 9.43 -0.41
CA LEU A 109 7.89 8.75 -0.83
C LEU A 109 7.97 8.60 -2.36
N ALA A 110 6.84 8.40 -3.04
CA ALA A 110 6.81 8.36 -4.50
C ALA A 110 7.16 9.72 -5.13
N GLN A 111 6.75 10.81 -4.48
CA GLN A 111 7.01 12.18 -4.91
C GLN A 111 8.35 12.73 -4.41
N TRP A 112 8.96 12.11 -3.39
CA TRP A 112 10.15 12.62 -2.71
C TRP A 112 11.32 12.82 -3.68
N PRO A 113 11.85 14.05 -3.84
CA PRO A 113 12.96 14.29 -4.76
C PRO A 113 14.16 13.45 -4.32
N SER A 114 14.56 12.52 -5.19
CA SER A 114 15.87 11.89 -5.09
C SER A 114 16.81 12.64 -6.02
N ASP A 115 18.09 12.64 -5.70
CA ASP A 115 19.23 13.10 -6.51
C ASP A 115 19.40 12.35 -7.85
N GLY A 116 18.36 11.63 -8.30
CA GLY A 116 18.27 10.97 -9.60
C GLY A 116 18.91 9.57 -9.64
N THR A 117 19.80 9.24 -8.72
CA THR A 117 20.58 7.98 -8.75
C THR A 117 19.86 6.76 -8.18
N ASP A 118 18.91 6.95 -7.27
CA ASP A 118 18.27 5.82 -6.53
C ASP A 118 16.80 5.56 -6.91
N ARG A 119 16.34 6.11 -8.04
CA ARG A 119 14.99 5.85 -8.57
C ARG A 119 15.00 4.72 -9.56
N HIS A 120 14.26 3.67 -9.25
CA HIS A 120 14.10 2.51 -10.12
C HIS A 120 12.72 2.49 -10.78
N PRO A 121 12.62 1.90 -11.98
CA PRO A 121 11.31 1.69 -12.58
C PRO A 121 10.48 0.71 -11.74
N PRO A 122 9.13 0.78 -11.81
CA PRO A 122 8.25 -0.01 -10.94
C PRO A 122 8.49 -1.52 -10.98
N ASP A 123 8.84 -2.08 -12.13
CA ASP A 123 9.11 -3.51 -12.33
C ASP A 123 10.27 -4.03 -11.46
N VAL A 124 11.33 -3.23 -11.30
CA VAL A 124 12.47 -3.55 -10.44
C VAL A 124 12.04 -3.56 -8.97
N VAL A 125 11.24 -2.59 -8.55
CA VAL A 125 10.76 -2.49 -7.17
C VAL A 125 9.75 -3.59 -6.85
N ILE A 126 8.83 -3.89 -7.77
CA ILE A 126 7.88 -5.00 -7.67
C ILE A 126 8.63 -6.32 -7.49
N THR A 127 9.67 -6.56 -8.30
CA THR A 127 10.51 -7.76 -8.19
C THR A 127 11.13 -7.91 -6.80
N ARG A 128 11.66 -6.83 -6.21
CA ARG A 128 12.22 -6.87 -4.85
C ARG A 128 11.13 -7.17 -3.82
N TYR A 129 9.95 -6.59 -3.99
CA TYR A 129 8.82 -6.83 -3.11
C TYR A 129 8.33 -8.28 -3.17
N GLU A 130 8.29 -8.91 -4.34
CA GLU A 130 7.98 -10.34 -4.49
C GLU A 130 8.95 -11.23 -3.70
N VAL A 131 10.24 -10.91 -3.73
CA VAL A 131 11.26 -11.62 -2.94
C VAL A 131 10.99 -11.47 -1.45
N GLN A 132 10.63 -10.26 -0.98
CA GLN A 132 10.29 -10.03 0.43
C GLN A 132 9.04 -10.80 0.88
N LEU A 133 8.07 -10.98 -0.02
CA LEU A 133 6.87 -11.78 0.24
C LEU A 133 7.13 -13.29 0.15
N GLY A 134 8.31 -13.72 -0.30
CA GLY A 134 8.62 -15.14 -0.51
C GLY A 134 7.83 -15.78 -1.66
N ILE A 135 7.35 -14.99 -2.62
CA ILE A 135 6.61 -15.46 -3.79
C ILE A 135 7.50 -15.52 -5.04
N LYS A 136 7.03 -16.22 -6.08
CA LYS A 136 7.76 -16.35 -7.34
C LYS A 136 7.95 -14.98 -8.00
N LYS A 137 9.18 -14.69 -8.45
CA LYS A 137 9.48 -13.51 -9.27
C LYS A 137 8.58 -13.43 -10.51
N GLY A 138 7.99 -12.28 -10.75
CA GLY A 138 7.04 -11.98 -11.81
C GLY A 138 5.58 -12.37 -11.51
N ALA A 139 5.26 -12.88 -10.31
CA ALA A 139 3.89 -13.28 -9.96
C ALA A 139 2.93 -12.07 -9.80
N LEU A 140 3.42 -10.92 -9.33
CA LEU A 140 2.62 -9.72 -9.16
C LEU A 140 2.47 -8.91 -10.44
N ALA A 141 3.44 -8.95 -11.35
CA ALA A 141 3.45 -8.07 -12.53
C ALA A 141 2.16 -8.12 -13.38
N PRO A 142 1.59 -9.30 -13.71
CA PRO A 142 0.32 -9.36 -14.44
C PRO A 142 -0.84 -8.73 -13.67
N PHE A 143 -0.88 -8.94 -12.35
CA PHE A 143 -1.91 -8.36 -11.50
C PHE A 143 -1.77 -6.84 -11.36
N ILE A 144 -0.55 -6.33 -11.16
CA ILE A 144 -0.31 -4.88 -11.13
C ILE A 144 -0.72 -4.23 -12.45
N ALA A 145 -0.50 -4.89 -13.59
CA ALA A 145 -0.93 -4.39 -14.89
C ALA A 145 -2.46 -4.30 -15.01
N THR A 146 -3.24 -5.21 -14.42
CA THR A 146 -4.70 -5.10 -14.45
C THR A 146 -5.22 -3.94 -13.61
N LEU A 147 -4.53 -3.59 -12.52
CA LEU A 147 -4.87 -2.44 -11.68
C LEU A 147 -4.50 -1.09 -12.33
N ALA A 148 -3.54 -1.09 -13.26
CA ALA A 148 -3.02 0.12 -13.89
C ALA A 148 -3.81 0.58 -15.12
N ASN A 149 -4.65 -0.30 -15.70
CA ASN A 149 -5.52 0.01 -16.85
C ASN A 149 -6.80 0.72 -16.40
#